data_AF-T1JHW6-F1
#
_entry.id   AF-T1JHW6-F1
#
_cell.length_a   1.000
_cell.length_b   1.000
_cell.length_c   1.000
_cell.angle_alpha   90.00
_cell.angle_beta   90.00
_cell.angle_gamma   90.00
#
_symmetry.space_group_name_H-M   'P 1'
#
loop_
_entity.id
_entity.type
_entity.pdbx_description
1 polymer ?
#
loop_
_entity_poly.entity_id
_entity_poly.type
_entity_poly.pdbx_seq_one_letter_code
_entity_poly.pdbx_strand_id
1 'polypeptide(L)'
;MPTITPKGLTCHLVYAIFAAVLGMFQFGYNTGVINAPQSAIHDFITQMWLERYDEVIVSETLNLLSSIVVSIFAGGGMIGGFFGGFIANRCGRKRGLLLNNIIGIVGGALMGSTQVSESFEMLIIGRFLIGINCECEY
;
A
#
# COMPACT_ATOMS: atom_id res chain seq x y z
N MET A 1 -20.45 -24.91 -40.47
CA MET A 1 -19.20 -24.70 -39.72
C MET A 1 -19.20 -23.27 -39.21
N PRO A 2 -19.12 -22.99 -37.89
CA PRO A 2 -19.04 -21.62 -37.42
C PRO A 2 -17.64 -21.06 -37.71
N THR A 3 -17.60 -19.92 -38.39
CA THR A 3 -16.39 -19.19 -38.74
C THR A 3 -15.81 -18.52 -37.49
N ILE A 4 -14.70 -19.04 -37.00
CA ILE A 4 -13.93 -18.43 -35.92
C ILE A 4 -13.15 -17.26 -36.52
N THR A 5 -13.72 -16.06 -36.53
CA THR A 5 -12.96 -14.84 -36.86
C THR A 5 -11.92 -14.58 -35.77
N PRO A 6 -10.64 -14.33 -36.10
CA PRO A 6 -9.64 -13.93 -35.11
C PRO A 6 -10.03 -12.54 -34.59
N LYS A 7 -10.58 -12.49 -33.37
CA LYS A 7 -10.85 -11.21 -32.69
C LYS A 7 -9.52 -10.56 -32.35
N GLY A 8 -9.12 -9.56 -33.14
CA GLY A 8 -7.92 -8.77 -32.90
C GLY A 8 -7.97 -7.99 -31.59
N LEU A 9 -6.83 -7.38 -31.23
CA LEU A 9 -6.64 -6.54 -30.06
C LEU A 9 -7.72 -5.44 -30.01
N THR A 10 -8.71 -5.60 -29.12
CA THR A 10 -9.83 -4.67 -29.00
C THR A 10 -9.44 -3.55 -28.03
N CYS A 11 -9.91 -2.30 -28.23
CA CYS A 11 -9.58 -1.18 -27.32
C CYS A 11 -9.94 -1.50 -25.85
N HIS A 12 -11.02 -2.25 -25.62
CA HIS A 12 -11.42 -2.73 -24.28
C HIS A 12 -10.39 -3.68 -23.65
N LEU A 13 -9.74 -4.52 -24.47
CA LEU A 13 -8.70 -5.43 -24.01
C LEU A 13 -7.42 -4.66 -23.64
N VAL A 14 -7.03 -3.67 -24.45
CA VAL A 14 -5.91 -2.77 -24.15
C VAL A 14 -6.15 -2.03 -22.84
N TYR A 15 -7.35 -1.46 -22.65
CA TYR A 15 -7.73 -0.80 -21.40
C TYR A 15 -7.65 -1.74 -20.19
N ALA A 16 -8.15 -2.97 -20.30
CA ALA A 16 -8.08 -3.94 -19.22
C ALA A 16 -6.64 -4.31 -18.85
N ILE A 17 -5.76 -4.48 -19.85
CA ILE A 17 -4.34 -4.76 -19.63
C ILE A 17 -3.65 -3.58 -18.93
N PHE A 18 -3.87 -2.35 -19.40
CA PHE A 18 -3.32 -1.16 -18.74
C PHE A 18 -3.78 -1.04 -17.29
N ALA A 19 -5.07 -1.25 -17.02
CA ALA A 19 -5.60 -1.21 -15.66
C ALA A 19 -4.96 -2.29 -14.76
N ALA A 20 -4.77 -3.51 -15.26
CA ALA A 20 -4.11 -4.58 -14.51
C ALA A 20 -2.63 -4.28 -14.23
N VAL A 21 -1.91 -3.70 -15.20
CA VAL A 21 -0.50 -3.30 -15.03
C VAL A 21 -0.34 -2.19 -14.00
N LEU A 22 -1.30 -1.26 -13.89
CA LEU A 22 -1.25 -0.19 -12.89
C LEU A 22 -1.32 -0.71 -11.44
N GLY A 23 -2.11 -1.75 -11.16
CA GLY A 23 -2.14 -2.39 -9.83
C GLY A 23 -0.78 -3.01 -9.48
N MET A 24 -0.20 -3.75 -10.41
CA MET A 24 1.14 -4.35 -10.25
C MET A 24 2.25 -3.30 -10.13
N PHE A 25 2.11 -2.17 -10.83
CA PHE A 25 3.00 -1.02 -10.70
C PHE A 25 2.90 -0.37 -9.32
N GLN A 26 1.69 -0.24 -8.75
CA GLN A 26 1.48 0.28 -7.41
C GLN A 26 2.19 -0.57 -6.35
N PHE A 27 2.15 -1.89 -6.49
CA PHE A 27 2.91 -2.82 -5.65
C PHE A 27 4.42 -2.61 -5.76
N GLY A 28 4.93 -2.55 -7.00
CA GLY A 28 6.34 -2.29 -7.27
C GLY A 28 6.82 -0.95 -6.71
N TYR A 29 6.01 0.10 -6.84
CA TYR A 29 6.30 1.43 -6.30
C TYR A 29 6.36 1.43 -4.77
N ASN A 30 5.36 0.87 -4.09
CA ASN A 30 5.32 0.86 -2.62
C ASN A 30 6.43 0.02 -1.98
N THR A 31 6.86 -1.03 -2.67
CA THR A 31 8.00 -1.89 -2.30
C THR A 31 9.33 -1.20 -2.58
N GLY A 32 9.49 -0.60 -3.75
CA GLY A 32 10.77 -0.02 -4.19
C GLY A 32 11.09 1.34 -3.55
N VAL A 33 10.07 2.18 -3.33
CA VAL A 33 10.27 3.56 -2.87
C VAL A 33 10.64 3.63 -1.40
N ILE A 34 10.38 2.62 -0.57
CA ILE A 34 10.61 2.75 0.88
C ILE A 34 12.09 2.82 1.28
N ASN A 35 13.01 2.30 0.43
CA ASN A 35 14.44 2.26 0.74
C ASN A 35 15.14 3.62 0.51
N ALA A 36 14.66 4.43 -0.44
CA ALA A 36 15.28 5.73 -0.75
C ALA A 36 15.07 6.82 0.35
N PRO A 37 13.88 6.99 0.95
CA PRO A 37 13.61 7.96 1.99
C PRO A 37 13.86 7.40 3.40
N GLN A 38 14.70 6.37 3.57
CA GLN A 38 14.96 5.80 4.89
C GLN A 38 15.53 6.86 5.85
N SER A 39 16.44 7.72 5.38
CA SER A 39 16.93 8.86 6.16
C SER A 39 15.81 9.85 6.52
N ALA A 40 14.94 10.18 5.57
CA ALA A 40 13.81 11.08 5.81
C ALA A 40 12.80 10.52 6.83
N ILE A 41 12.59 9.19 6.84
CA ILE A 41 11.75 8.52 7.85
C ILE A 41 12.41 8.63 9.23
N HIS A 42 13.73 8.43 9.31
CA HIS A 42 14.48 8.56 10.56
C HIS A 42 14.42 9.99 11.10
N ASP A 43 14.62 10.99 10.24
CA ASP A 43 14.56 12.40 10.61
C ASP A 43 13.14 12.76 11.09
N PHE A 44 12.11 12.30 10.39
CA PHE A 44 10.72 12.50 10.78
C PHE A 44 10.41 11.88 12.15
N ILE A 45 10.78 10.62 12.38
CA ILE A 45 10.55 9.96 13.68
C ILE A 45 11.32 10.68 14.80
N THR A 46 12.54 11.13 14.53
CA THR A 46 13.37 11.85 15.51
C THR A 46 12.74 13.19 15.88
N GLN A 47 12.26 13.95 14.90
CA GLN A 47 11.56 15.22 15.13
C GLN A 47 10.29 15.03 15.97
N MET A 48 9.47 14.05 15.62
CA MET A 48 8.22 13.76 16.33
C MET A 48 8.45 13.24 17.76
N TRP A 49 9.52 12.47 17.97
CA TRP A 49 9.89 11.99 19.30
C TRP A 49 10.35 13.13 20.20
N LEU A 50 11.19 14.02 19.67
CA LEU A 50 11.68 15.20 20.38
C LEU A 50 10.51 16.11 20.77
N GLU A 51 9.57 16.35 19.87
CA GLU A 51 8.42 17.22 20.15
C GLU A 51 7.46 16.62 21.21
N ARG A 52 7.30 15.29 21.23
CA ARG A 52 6.37 14.61 22.14
C ARG A 52 6.95 14.34 23.52
N TYR A 53 8.26 14.08 23.62
CA TYR A 53 8.91 13.64 24.86
C TYR A 53 10.03 14.57 25.35
N ASP A 54 10.41 15.59 24.58
CA ASP A 54 11.54 16.50 24.86
C ASP A 54 12.88 15.77 25.05
N GLU A 55 13.00 14.58 24.47
CA GLU A 55 14.16 13.69 24.57
C GLU A 55 14.67 13.29 23.19
N VAL A 56 15.98 13.06 23.09
CA VAL A 56 16.60 12.51 21.87
C VAL A 56 16.35 11.01 21.83
N ILE A 57 15.71 10.53 20.75
CA ILE A 57 15.46 9.10 20.56
C ILE A 57 16.77 8.31 20.48
N VAL A 58 16.81 7.17 21.17
CA VAL A 58 17.94 6.25 21.11
C VAL A 58 17.99 5.58 19.72
N SER A 59 19.19 5.49 19.12
CA SER A 59 19.37 4.95 17.76
C SER A 59 18.80 3.54 17.57
N GLU A 60 18.84 2.70 18.61
CA GLU A 60 18.24 1.37 18.59
C GLU A 60 16.71 1.43 18.44
N THR A 61 16.04 2.26 19.23
CA THR A 61 14.59 2.48 19.15
C THR A 61 14.18 3.07 17.80
N LEU A 62 14.96 4.01 17.27
CA LEU A 62 14.74 4.60 15.94
C LEU A 62 14.79 3.55 14.82
N ASN A 63 15.80 2.67 14.86
CA ASN A 63 15.97 1.58 13.90
C ASN A 63 14.83 0.56 14.01
N LEU A 64 14.38 0.25 15.23
CA LEU A 64 13.25 -0.66 15.46
C LEU A 64 11.94 -0.08 14.91
N LEU A 65 11.63 1.20 15.19
CA LEU A 65 10.45 1.89 14.66
C LEU A 65 10.47 1.93 13.13
N SER A 66 11.60 2.30 12.53
CA SER A 66 11.74 2.34 11.07
C SER A 66 11.59 0.96 10.44
N SER A 67 12.12 -0.08 11.11
CA SER A 67 11.94 -1.48 10.68
C SER A 67 10.48 -1.94 10.79
N ILE A 68 9.75 -1.51 11.82
CA ILE A 68 8.31 -1.78 11.97
C ILE A 68 7.52 -1.11 10.84
N VAL A 69 7.80 0.15 10.53
CA VAL A 69 7.17 0.90 9.43
C VAL A 69 7.33 0.19 8.09
N VAL A 70 8.50 -0.39 7.83
CA VAL A 70 8.79 -1.12 6.59
C VAL A 70 8.14 -2.49 6.57
N SER A 71 8.26 -3.25 7.65
CA SER A 71 7.80 -4.65 7.72
C SER A 71 6.28 -4.78 7.80
N ILE A 72 5.56 -3.80 8.37
CA ILE A 72 4.10 -3.88 8.49
C ILE A 72 3.38 -3.85 7.14
N PHE A 73 4.03 -3.34 6.08
CA PHE A 73 3.53 -3.44 4.71
C PHE A 73 3.39 -4.91 4.29
N ALA A 74 4.41 -5.74 4.53
CA ALA A 74 4.36 -7.17 4.24
C ALA A 74 3.34 -7.90 5.12
N GLY A 75 3.23 -7.51 6.39
CA GLY A 75 2.20 -8.04 7.30
C GLY A 75 0.77 -7.73 6.83
N GLY A 76 0.52 -6.51 6.37
CA GLY A 76 -0.75 -6.11 5.75
C GLY A 76 -1.02 -6.86 4.45
N GLY A 77 0.02 -7.06 3.63
CA GLY A 77 -0.03 -7.88 2.43
C GLY A 77 -0.55 -9.29 2.72
N MET A 78 0.11 -10.02 3.62
CA MET A 78 -0.27 -11.39 3.98
C MET A 78 -1.75 -11.52 4.36
N ILE A 79 -2.27 -10.55 5.11
CA ILE A 79 -3.68 -10.50 5.49
C ILE A 79 -4.56 -10.22 4.26
N GLY A 80 -4.19 -9.23 3.45
CA GLY A 80 -4.86 -8.90 2.18
C GLY A 80 -4.97 -10.09 1.24
N GLY A 81 -3.86 -10.82 1.02
CA GLY A 81 -3.83 -12.02 0.18
C GLY A 81 -4.66 -13.18 0.74
N PHE A 82 -4.63 -13.39 2.06
CA PHE A 82 -5.43 -14.44 2.70
C PHE A 82 -6.94 -14.18 2.58
N PHE A 83 -7.38 -12.95 2.80
CA PHE A 83 -8.80 -12.59 2.76
C PHE A 83 -9.30 -12.19 1.36
N GLY A 84 -8.40 -11.88 0.42
CA GLY A 84 -8.75 -11.40 -0.92
C GLY A 84 -9.65 -12.38 -1.68
N GLY A 85 -9.33 -13.68 -1.66
CA GLY A 85 -10.16 -14.71 -2.28
C GLY A 85 -11.56 -14.84 -1.65
N PHE A 86 -11.66 -14.68 -0.33
CA PHE A 86 -12.93 -14.70 0.39
C PHE A 86 -13.80 -13.49 0.03
N ILE A 87 -13.20 -12.30 -0.02
CA ILE A 87 -13.85 -11.04 -0.39
C ILE A 87 -14.30 -11.07 -1.85
N ALA A 88 -13.48 -11.59 -2.76
CA ALA A 88 -13.84 -11.75 -4.18
C ALA A 88 -15.08 -12.63 -4.35
N ASN A 89 -15.12 -13.76 -3.64
CA ASN A 89 -16.23 -14.71 -3.71
C ASN A 89 -17.52 -14.17 -3.09
N ARG A 90 -17.43 -13.34 -2.05
CA ARG A 90 -18.60 -12.84 -1.32
C ARG A 90 -19.14 -11.50 -1.85
N CYS A 91 -18.27 -10.57 -2.22
CA CYS A 91 -18.64 -9.24 -2.73
C CYS A 91 -18.70 -9.17 -4.26
N GLY A 92 -18.11 -10.14 -4.97
CA GLY A 92 -18.00 -10.17 -6.42
C GLY A 92 -16.83 -9.33 -6.94
N ARG A 93 -16.22 -9.79 -8.05
CA ARG A 93 -14.93 -9.28 -8.56
C ARG A 93 -14.87 -7.76 -8.82
N LYS A 94 -15.94 -7.15 -9.36
CA LYS A 94 -16.01 -5.69 -9.59
C LYS A 94 -16.10 -4.86 -8.30
N ARG A 95 -16.91 -5.29 -7.33
CA ARG A 95 -17.11 -4.56 -6.08
C ARG A 95 -15.91 -4.71 -5.15
N GLY A 96 -15.32 -5.91 -5.15
CA GLY A 96 -14.06 -6.17 -4.46
C GLY A 96 -12.92 -5.26 -4.94
N LEU A 97 -12.77 -5.07 -6.25
CA LEU A 97 -11.79 -4.14 -6.81
C LEU A 97 -12.04 -2.68 -6.36
N LEU A 98 -13.29 -2.22 -6.33
CA LEU A 98 -13.62 -0.86 -5.87
C LEU A 98 -13.33 -0.67 -4.38
N LEU A 99 -13.70 -1.65 -3.54
CA LEU A 99 -13.38 -1.64 -2.11
C LEU A 99 -11.86 -1.61 -1.88
N ASN A 100 -11.13 -2.39 -2.68
CA ASN A 100 -9.69 -2.39 -2.63
C ASN A 100 -9.11 -1.00 -2.91
N ASN A 101 -9.58 -0.35 -3.97
CA ASN A 101 -9.12 0.99 -4.34
C ASN A 101 -9.40 2.04 -3.25
N ILE A 102 -10.56 1.96 -2.58
CA ILE A 102 -10.89 2.83 -1.43
C ILE A 102 -9.86 2.66 -0.31
N ILE A 103 -9.48 1.42 0.02
CA ILE A 103 -8.46 1.14 1.04
C ILE A 103 -7.11 1.77 0.64
N GLY A 104 -6.74 1.66 -0.63
CA GLY A 104 -5.52 2.28 -1.17
C GLY A 104 -5.54 3.81 -1.07
N ILE A 105 -6.64 4.46 -1.42
CA ILE A 105 -6.81 5.92 -1.30
C ILE A 105 -6.71 6.36 0.16
N VAL A 106 -7.37 5.66 1.08
CA VAL A 106 -7.32 5.98 2.51
C VAL A 106 -5.90 5.79 3.06
N GLY A 107 -5.23 4.69 2.71
CA GLY A 107 -3.84 4.43 3.12
C GLY A 107 -2.87 5.50 2.61
N GLY A 108 -3.00 5.89 1.33
CA GLY A 108 -2.20 6.96 0.74
C GLY A 108 -2.48 8.33 1.36
N ALA A 109 -3.75 8.65 1.63
CA ALA A 109 -4.13 9.90 2.28
C ALA A 109 -3.60 9.99 3.71
N LEU A 110 -3.63 8.89 4.47
CA LEU A 110 -3.03 8.81 5.81
C LEU A 110 -1.52 9.02 5.75
N MET A 111 -0.83 8.33 4.84
CA MET A 111 0.63 8.51 4.68
C MET A 111 0.98 9.94 4.25
N GLY A 112 0.21 10.56 3.35
CA GLY A 112 0.43 11.95 2.93
C GLY A 112 0.16 12.96 4.04
N SER A 113 -0.81 12.68 4.91
CA SER A 113 -1.20 13.58 6.00
C SER A 113 -0.29 13.47 7.24
N THR A 114 0.62 12.48 7.27
CA THR A 114 1.52 12.24 8.41
C THR A 114 2.35 13.46 8.80
N GLN A 115 2.83 14.24 7.82
CA GLN A 115 3.62 15.44 8.08
C GLN A 115 2.77 16.58 8.67
N VAL A 116 1.48 16.64 8.34
CA VAL A 116 0.57 17.69 8.83
C VAL A 116 0.04 17.35 10.23
N SER A 117 -0.12 16.06 10.53
CA SER A 117 -0.64 15.59 11.83
C SER A 117 0.44 15.25 12.85
N GLU A 118 1.71 15.45 12.50
CA GLU A 118 2.86 15.24 13.38
C GLU A 118 2.82 13.88 14.11
N SER A 119 2.44 12.83 13.37
CA SER A 119 2.09 11.54 13.97
C SER A 119 2.64 10.36 13.18
N PHE A 120 3.73 9.74 13.66
CA PHE A 120 4.29 8.52 13.05
C PHE A 120 3.34 7.31 13.08
N GLU A 121 2.33 7.30 13.96
CA GLU A 121 1.29 6.27 14.01
C GLU A 121 0.47 6.22 12.71
N MET A 122 0.17 7.37 12.11
CA MET A 122 -0.55 7.44 10.82
C MET A 122 0.26 6.84 9.67
N LEU A 123 1.59 6.96 9.72
CA LEU A 123 2.48 6.34 8.74
C LEU A 123 2.40 4.81 8.82
N ILE A 124 2.40 4.26 10.03
CA ILE A 124 2.31 2.81 10.30
C ILE A 124 0.96 2.28 9.80
N ILE A 125 -0.15 2.95 10.16
CA ILE A 125 -1.50 2.56 9.74
C ILE A 125 -1.64 2.67 8.21
N GLY A 126 -1.14 3.75 7.62
CA GLY A 126 -1.17 3.95 6.18
C GLY A 126 -0.39 2.86 5.43
N ARG A 127 0.82 2.51 5.90
CA ARG A 127 1.63 1.41 5.34
C ARG A 127 0.92 0.06 5.43
N PHE A 128 0.26 -0.22 6.55
CA PHE A 128 -0.53 -1.43 6.72
C PHE A 128 -1.70 -1.51 5.72
N LEU A 129 -2.46 -0.43 5.56
CA LEU A 129 -3.59 -0.37 4.63
C LEU A 129 -3.16 -0.49 3.16
N ILE A 130 -2.06 0.16 2.77
CA ILE A 130 -1.52 0.00 1.41
C ILE A 130 -1.01 -1.43 1.19
N GLY A 131 -0.44 -2.07 2.22
CA GLY A 131 -0.09 -3.50 2.18
C GLY A 131 -1.30 -4.38 1.87
N ILE A 132 -2.41 -4.18 2.60
CA ILE A 132 -3.68 -4.87 2.33
C ILE A 132 -4.16 -4.58 0.90
N ASN A 133 -4.12 -3.31 0.48
CA ASN A 133 -4.56 -2.90 -0.86
C ASN A 133 -3.78 -3.62 -1.98
N CYS A 134 -2.48 -3.78 -1.82
CA CYS A 134 -1.62 -4.39 -2.83
C CYS A 134 -1.86 -5.90 -3.01
N GLU A 135 -2.02 -6.66 -1.94
CA GLU A 135 -2.12 -8.13 -2.03
C GLU A 135 -3.57 -8.65 -2.04
N CYS A 136 -4.56 -7.77 -1.88
CA CYS A 136 -5.98 -8.11 -2.02
C CYS A 136 -6.48 -8.08 -3.48
N GLU A 137 -5.59 -7.87 -4.46
CA GLU A 137 -5.93 -7.86 -5.90
C GLU A 137 -5.95 -9.28 -6.49
N TYR A 138 -6.98 -9.58 -7.29
CA TYR A 138 -7.25 -10.84 -7.98
C TYR A 138 -7.45 -10.65 -9.48
#